data_AF-A0AA34TK92-F1
#
_entry.id   AF-A0AA34TK92-F1
#
_cell.length_a   1.000
_cell.length_b   1.000
_cell.length_c   1.000
_cell.angle_alpha   90.00
_cell.angle_beta   90.00
_cell.angle_gamma   90.00
#
_symmetry.space_group_name_H-M   'P 1'
#
loop_
_entity.id
_entity.type
_entity.pdbx_description
1 polymer ?
#
loop_
_entity_poly.entity_id
_entity_poly.type
_entity_poly.pdbx_seq_one_letter_code
_entity_poly.pdbx_strand_id
1 'polypeptide(L)'
;MEYYPDEKLDEHFVGMSGKVLNGEFSLNGLEFICLDGGPIFKFNEAVSFTVTCKNQAEIDDYWSKLSHVKEAEQCGWCKNKFDLSWQIIPENLGQLMAKGDKAVQVLMKQKKIIIEEFENL
;
A
#
# COMPACT_ATOMS: atom_id res chain seq x y z
N MET A 1 -15.44 9.08 -13.99
CA MET A 1 -15.60 9.80 -12.71
C MET A 1 -17.03 10.26 -12.60
N GLU A 2 -17.69 9.85 -11.53
CA GLU A 2 -19.03 10.32 -11.19
C GLU A 2 -18.95 11.29 -10.01
N TYR A 3 -20.00 12.09 -9.83
CA TYR A 3 -20.08 13.12 -8.80
C TYR A 3 -21.29 12.89 -7.90
N TYR A 4 -21.18 13.30 -6.64
CA TYR A 4 -22.31 13.29 -5.73
C TYR A 4 -23.45 14.17 -6.26
N PRO A 5 -24.71 13.70 -6.15
CA PRO A 5 -25.87 14.41 -6.66
C PRO A 5 -26.25 15.60 -5.75
N ASP A 6 -27.42 16.21 -5.97
CA ASP A 6 -27.92 17.29 -5.12
C ASP A 6 -28.07 16.81 -3.67
N GLU A 7 -27.53 17.59 -2.73
CA GLU A 7 -27.55 17.28 -1.31
C GLU A 7 -28.96 17.20 -0.69
N LYS A 8 -29.97 17.77 -1.35
CA LYS A 8 -31.37 17.72 -0.89
C LYS A 8 -32.01 16.34 -1.08
N LEU A 9 -31.36 15.44 -1.82
CA LEU A 9 -31.90 14.11 -2.11
C LEU A 9 -31.76 13.15 -0.93
N ASP A 10 -30.69 13.28 -0.12
CA ASP A 10 -30.41 12.40 1.01
C ASP A 10 -29.43 13.07 1.99
N GLU A 11 -29.55 12.77 3.29
CA GLU A 11 -28.65 13.28 4.34
C GLU A 11 -27.18 12.88 4.12
N HIS A 12 -26.92 11.74 3.48
CA HIS A 12 -25.56 11.28 3.13
C HIS A 12 -24.86 12.20 2.13
N PHE A 13 -25.61 13.05 1.41
CA PHE A 13 -25.06 13.94 0.38
C PHE A 13 -24.82 15.37 0.87
N VAL A 14 -25.22 15.71 2.10
CA VAL A 14 -25.07 17.04 2.69
C VAL A 14 -23.60 17.50 2.67
N GLY A 15 -23.32 18.61 1.99
CA GLY A 15 -21.96 19.15 1.85
C GLY A 15 -21.05 18.36 0.90
N MET A 16 -21.59 17.36 0.18
CA MET A 16 -20.85 16.55 -0.79
C MET A 16 -21.24 16.86 -2.24
N SER A 17 -22.35 17.56 -2.48
CA SER A 17 -22.83 17.87 -3.83
C SER A 17 -21.75 18.45 -4.74
N GLY A 18 -21.59 17.86 -5.93
CA GLY A 18 -20.56 18.26 -6.91
C GLY A 18 -19.13 17.79 -6.61
N LYS A 19 -18.87 17.11 -5.49
CA LYS A 19 -17.60 16.40 -5.24
C LYS A 19 -17.58 15.06 -5.97
N VAL A 20 -16.39 14.51 -6.17
CA VAL A 20 -16.21 13.19 -6.82
C VAL A 20 -16.79 12.10 -5.93
N LEU A 21 -17.69 11.27 -6.48
CA LEU A 21 -18.25 10.10 -5.83
C LEU A 21 -17.40 8.87 -6.10
N ASN A 22 -17.06 8.63 -7.37
CA ASN A 22 -16.19 7.52 -7.73
C ASN A 22 -15.23 7.89 -8.87
N GLY A 23 -14.14 7.14 -8.94
CA GLY A 23 -13.12 7.27 -9.96
C GLY A 23 -12.65 5.91 -10.42
N GLU A 24 -12.18 5.84 -11.66
CA GLU A 24 -11.60 4.64 -12.26
C GLU A 24 -10.14 4.93 -12.58
N PHE A 25 -9.27 3.98 -12.31
CA PHE A 25 -7.84 4.07 -12.62
C PHE A 25 -7.22 2.69 -12.74
N SER A 26 -6.15 2.60 -13.51
CA SER A 26 -5.37 1.37 -13.63
C SER A 26 -4.08 1.47 -12.81
N LEU A 27 -3.71 0.42 -12.09
CA LEU A 27 -2.37 0.23 -11.53
C LEU A 27 -1.74 -1.01 -12.15
N ASN A 28 -0.63 -0.83 -12.86
CA ASN A 28 0.11 -1.92 -13.50
C ASN A 28 -0.80 -2.85 -14.35
N GLY A 29 -1.75 -2.26 -15.08
CA GLY A 29 -2.70 -2.99 -15.94
C GLY A 29 -3.90 -3.62 -15.22
N LEU A 30 -4.00 -3.49 -13.89
CA LEU A 30 -5.19 -3.88 -13.14
C LEU A 30 -6.11 -2.66 -12.96
N GLU A 31 -7.36 -2.79 -13.40
CA GLU A 31 -8.37 -1.75 -13.27
C GLU A 31 -8.96 -1.71 -11.86
N PHE A 32 -9.12 -0.50 -11.32
CA PHE A 32 -9.70 -0.23 -10.03
C PHE A 32 -10.80 0.81 -10.14
N ILE A 33 -11.81 0.64 -9.30
CA ILE A 33 -12.80 1.66 -9.01
C ILE A 33 -12.59 2.09 -7.55
N CYS A 34 -12.40 3.39 -7.31
CA CYS A 34 -12.46 3.96 -5.98
C CYS A 34 -13.81 4.63 -5.75
N LEU A 35 -14.34 4.49 -4.54
CA LEU A 35 -15.58 5.10 -4.08
C LEU A 35 -15.27 5.97 -2.86
N ASP A 36 -15.70 7.22 -2.89
CA ASP A 36 -15.86 8.01 -1.69
C ASP A 36 -17.13 7.51 -0.98
N GLY A 37 -16.93 6.68 0.04
CA GLY A 37 -18.01 6.11 0.86
C GLY A 37 -18.10 6.77 2.25
N GLY A 38 -17.37 7.87 2.47
CA GLY A 38 -17.17 8.44 3.80
C GLY A 38 -16.35 7.55 4.75
N PRO A 39 -16.22 7.94 6.04
CA PRO A 39 -15.31 7.31 6.99
C PRO A 39 -15.83 6.01 7.63
N ILE A 40 -16.97 5.49 7.15
CA ILE A 40 -17.69 4.35 7.74
C ILE A 40 -16.88 3.05 7.57
N PHE A 41 -16.27 2.88 6.39
CA PHE A 41 -15.46 1.71 6.07
C PHE A 41 -13.99 2.01 6.25
N LYS A 42 -13.25 1.06 6.83
CA LYS A 42 -11.81 1.19 7.05
C LYS A 42 -11.08 0.02 6.44
N PHE A 43 -9.98 0.32 5.74
CA PHE A 43 -9.04 -0.71 5.34
C PHE A 43 -8.39 -1.35 6.57
N ASN A 44 -8.03 -2.62 6.40
CA ASN A 44 -7.16 -3.35 7.29
C ASN A 44 -6.18 -4.16 6.44
N GLU A 45 -5.31 -4.91 7.10
CA GLU A 45 -4.22 -5.66 6.48
C GLU A 45 -4.70 -6.91 5.71
N ALA A 46 -5.99 -7.27 5.81
CA ALA A 46 -6.55 -8.41 5.07
C ALA A 46 -6.54 -8.18 3.55
N VAL A 47 -6.55 -6.92 3.11
CA VAL A 47 -6.32 -6.53 1.72
C VAL A 47 -5.06 -5.69 1.65
N SER A 48 -4.11 -6.12 0.83
CA SER A 48 -2.89 -5.37 0.53
C SER A 48 -2.48 -5.54 -0.92
N PHE A 49 -1.72 -4.58 -1.44
CA PHE A 49 -1.12 -4.66 -2.77
C PHE A 49 0.38 -4.86 -2.68
N THR A 50 0.88 -5.82 -3.45
CA THR A 50 2.31 -6.13 -3.50
C THR A 50 2.96 -5.47 -4.72
N VAL A 51 4.05 -4.76 -4.48
CA VAL A 51 4.93 -4.19 -5.51
C VAL A 51 6.26 -4.92 -5.43
N THR A 52 6.55 -5.72 -6.47
CA THR A 52 7.83 -6.40 -6.62
C THR A 52 8.85 -5.47 -7.27
N CYS A 53 9.96 -5.24 -6.58
CA CYS A 53 11.01 -4.30 -6.96
C CYS A 53 12.26 -5.05 -7.45
N LYS A 54 12.88 -4.55 -8.52
CA LYS A 54 14.07 -5.18 -9.13
C LYS A 54 15.36 -4.91 -8.35
N ASN A 55 15.40 -3.82 -7.61
CA ASN A 55 16.59 -3.35 -6.90
C ASN A 55 16.21 -2.42 -5.74
N GLN A 56 17.21 -2.03 -4.96
CA GLN A 56 17.01 -1.17 -3.79
C GLN A 56 16.47 0.21 -4.16
N ALA A 57 16.83 0.78 -5.32
CA ALA A 57 16.36 2.10 -5.73
C ALA A 57 14.84 2.13 -5.96
N GLU A 58 14.28 1.06 -6.54
CA GLU A 58 12.82 0.92 -6.68
C GLU A 58 12.13 0.77 -5.31
N ILE A 59 12.70 -0.05 -4.40
CA ILE A 59 12.17 -0.17 -3.02
C ILE A 59 12.14 1.21 -2.36
N ASP A 60 13.23 1.96 -2.46
CA ASP A 60 13.36 3.28 -1.84
C ASP A 60 12.36 4.29 -2.43
N ASP A 61 12.19 4.30 -3.74
CA ASP A 61 11.23 5.18 -4.44
C ASP A 61 9.79 4.88 -3.99
N TYR A 62 9.35 3.63 -4.08
CA TYR A 62 8.00 3.25 -3.65
C TYR A 62 7.79 3.47 -2.16
N TRP A 63 8.77 3.13 -1.32
CA TRP A 63 8.65 3.31 0.13
C TRP A 63 8.47 4.77 0.50
N SER A 64 9.23 5.67 -0.12
CA SER A 64 9.12 7.12 0.10
C SER A 64 7.76 7.69 -0.29
N LYS A 65 7.10 7.09 -1.29
CA LYS A 65 5.81 7.53 -1.84
C LYS A 65 4.61 6.86 -1.18
N LEU A 66 4.79 5.70 -0.57
CA LEU A 66 3.67 4.91 -0.03
C LEU A 66 3.71 4.84 1.48
N SER A 67 4.85 4.85 2.16
CA SER A 67 4.88 4.74 3.62
C SER A 67 4.58 6.07 4.32
N HIS A 68 3.34 6.24 4.77
CA HIS A 68 2.88 7.44 5.48
C HIS A 68 2.59 7.20 6.96
N VAL A 69 2.42 5.93 7.37
CA VAL A 69 2.11 5.54 8.76
C VAL A 69 3.26 4.71 9.32
N LYS A 70 4.15 5.34 10.11
CA LYS A 70 5.41 4.74 10.60
C LYS A 70 5.19 3.53 11.51
N GLU A 71 4.07 3.50 12.21
CA GLU A 71 3.67 2.43 13.13
C GLU A 71 3.22 1.17 12.39
N ALA A 72 2.78 1.32 11.13
CA ALA A 72 2.37 0.20 10.28
C ALA A 72 3.55 -0.40 9.48
N GLU A 73 4.74 0.17 9.60
CA GLU A 73 5.91 -0.30 8.87
C GLU A 73 6.51 -1.56 9.50
N GLN A 74 6.57 -2.66 8.76
CA GLN A 74 7.25 -3.89 9.20
C GLN A 74 7.51 -4.88 8.05
N CYS A 75 8.70 -5.46 7.95
CA CYS A 75 9.03 -6.53 6.99
C CYS A 75 8.63 -6.25 5.52
N GLY A 76 8.77 -5.00 5.05
CA GLY A 76 8.33 -4.56 3.72
C GLY A 76 6.86 -4.11 3.64
N TRP A 77 6.10 -4.23 4.72
CA TRP A 77 4.74 -3.70 4.81
C TRP A 77 4.75 -2.22 5.20
N CYS A 78 3.82 -1.45 4.63
CA CYS A 78 3.54 -0.08 5.02
C CYS A 78 2.08 0.30 4.69
N LYS A 79 1.63 1.46 5.16
CA LYS A 79 0.34 2.05 4.79
C LYS A 79 0.50 3.41 4.15
N ASN A 80 -0.28 3.65 3.11
CA ASN A 80 -0.37 4.96 2.46
C ASN A 80 -1.26 5.94 3.23
N LYS A 81 -1.33 7.18 2.72
CA LYS A 81 -2.13 8.26 3.33
C LYS A 81 -3.64 7.98 3.42
N PHE A 82 -4.11 6.90 2.81
CA PHE A 82 -5.51 6.44 2.84
C PHE A 82 -5.67 5.17 3.69
N ASP A 83 -4.69 4.82 4.52
CA ASP A 83 -4.64 3.63 5.38
C ASP A 83 -4.67 2.28 4.64
N LEU A 84 -4.49 2.28 3.31
CA LEU A 84 -4.41 1.06 2.51
C LEU A 84 -3.03 0.42 2.65
N SER A 85 -3.02 -0.90 2.87
CA SER A 85 -1.80 -1.67 3.11
C SER A 85 -1.05 -2.01 1.80
N TRP A 86 0.26 -1.87 1.82
CA TRP A 86 1.17 -2.19 0.71
C TRP A 86 2.31 -3.06 1.19
N GLN A 87 2.77 -3.96 0.32
CA GLN A 87 3.96 -4.77 0.50
C GLN A 87 4.97 -4.40 -0.59
N ILE A 88 6.07 -3.74 -0.20
CA ILE A 88 7.14 -3.32 -1.11
C ILE A 88 8.29 -4.28 -0.90
N ILE A 89 8.44 -5.24 -1.80
CA ILE A 89 9.35 -6.38 -1.63
C ILE A 89 10.27 -6.54 -2.83
N PRO A 90 11.49 -7.07 -2.67
CA PRO A 90 12.34 -7.39 -3.79
C PRO A 90 11.81 -8.61 -4.56
N GLU A 91 11.98 -8.63 -5.88
CA GLU A 91 11.54 -9.76 -6.73
C GLU A 91 12.23 -11.08 -6.36
N ASN A 92 13.44 -11.02 -5.82
CA ASN A 92 14.21 -12.18 -5.37
C ASN A 92 13.99 -12.52 -3.87
N LEU A 93 12.97 -11.97 -3.20
CA LEU A 93 12.72 -12.21 -1.77
C LEU A 93 12.71 -13.70 -1.41
N GLY A 94 12.11 -14.56 -2.25
CA GLY A 94 12.10 -16.00 -2.03
C GLY A 94 13.50 -16.63 -2.01
N GLN A 95 14.42 -16.15 -2.84
CA GLN A 95 15.82 -16.60 -2.86
C GLN A 95 16.56 -16.11 -1.60
N LEU A 96 16.30 -14.88 -1.17
CA LEU A 96 16.86 -14.35 0.08
C LEU A 96 16.39 -15.17 1.29
N MET A 97 15.11 -15.53 1.34
CA MET A 97 14.54 -16.33 2.43
C MET A 97 15.03 -17.78 2.43
N ALA A 98 15.46 -18.31 1.29
CA ALA A 98 16.04 -19.65 1.19
C ALA A 98 17.38 -19.79 1.95
N LYS A 99 18.00 -18.70 2.41
CA LYS A 99 19.17 -18.72 3.30
C LYS A 99 18.85 -19.15 4.75
N GLY A 100 17.59 -19.46 5.05
CA GLY A 100 17.15 -20.05 6.32
C GLY A 100 16.97 -19.04 7.45
N ASP A 101 17.04 -19.50 8.69
CA ASP A 101 16.66 -18.73 9.89
C ASP A 101 17.34 -17.37 10.02
N LYS A 102 18.59 -17.25 9.56
CA LYS A 102 19.31 -15.97 9.57
C LYS A 102 18.64 -14.91 8.70
N ALA A 103 18.13 -15.30 7.52
CA ALA A 103 17.41 -14.37 6.65
C ALA A 103 16.08 -13.95 7.26
N VAL A 104 15.37 -14.88 7.90
CA VAL A 104 14.15 -14.55 8.66
C VAL A 104 14.48 -13.54 9.77
N GLN A 105 15.56 -13.74 10.52
CA GLN A 105 16.00 -12.82 11.57
C GLN A 105 16.37 -11.43 11.05
N VAL A 106 16.99 -11.34 9.86
CA VAL A 106 17.27 -10.05 9.21
C VAL A 106 15.96 -9.36 8.84
N LEU A 107 15.05 -10.05 8.15
CA LEU A 107 13.76 -9.50 7.74
C LEU A 107 12.95 -9.00 8.94
N MET A 108 12.87 -9.78 10.02
CA MET A 108 12.08 -9.44 11.20
C MET A 108 12.56 -8.18 11.95
N LYS A 109 13.81 -7.75 11.72
CA LYS A 109 14.37 -6.52 12.28
C LYS A 109 14.16 -5.31 11.36
N GLN A 110 13.76 -5.54 10.12
CA GLN A 110 13.62 -4.51 9.10
C GLN A 110 12.18 -4.01 9.00
N LYS A 111 12.07 -2.69 8.83
CA LYS A 111 10.84 -2.04 8.40
C LYS A 111 10.77 -2.05 6.87
N LYS A 112 11.52 -1.14 6.24
CA LYS A 112 11.83 -1.18 4.81
C LYS A 112 12.87 -2.26 4.55
N ILE A 113 12.69 -3.05 3.51
CA ILE A 113 13.65 -4.09 3.13
C ILE A 113 14.93 -3.46 2.59
N ILE A 114 16.08 -3.87 3.16
CA ILE A 114 17.42 -3.53 2.67
C ILE A 114 18.06 -4.80 2.11
N ILE A 115 18.17 -4.90 0.79
CA ILE A 115 18.59 -6.13 0.08
C ILE A 115 20.00 -6.56 0.51
N GLU A 116 20.93 -5.61 0.61
CA GLU A 116 22.34 -5.86 0.96
C GLU A 116 22.52 -6.54 2.33
N GLU A 117 21.61 -6.31 3.29
CA GLU A 117 21.68 -6.96 4.61
C GLU A 117 21.43 -8.47 4.54
N PHE A 118 20.80 -8.97 3.47
CA PHE A 118 20.64 -10.40 3.23
C PHE A 118 21.83 -11.00 2.48
N GLU A 119 22.58 -10.21 1.71
CA GLU A 119 23.73 -10.69 0.93
C GLU A 119 24.89 -11.10 1.83
N ASN A 120 25.04 -10.41 2.97
CA ASN A 120 26.07 -10.65 3.99
C ASN A 120 25.78 -11.85 4.92
N LEU A 121 24.76 -12.67 4.62
CA LEU A 121 24.39 -13.92 5.30
C LEU A 121 25.01 -15.15 4.66
#